data_AF-A0A1M6JWQ2-F1
#
_entry.id   AF-A0A1M6JWQ2-F1
#
_cell.length_a   1.000
_cell.length_b   1.000
_cell.length_c   1.000
_cell.angle_alpha   90.00
_cell.angle_beta   90.00
_cell.angle_gamma   90.00
#
_symmetry.space_group_name_H-M   'P 1'
#
loop_
_entity.id
_entity.type
_entity.pdbx_description
1 polymer ?
#
loop_
_entity_poly.entity_id
_entity_poly.type
_entity_poly.pdbx_seq_one_letter_code
_entity_poly.pdbx_strand_id
1 'polypeptide(L)'
;MIRQNQQNAMTARQKSLDIQAVSRRSLTEALLFILVSIEAFELRSFDLLASVSAPVRDLLGYPPPAYLVSIALAVYCFSALTIALTQLANNAEPTPHWSHLGYRSMFYVFYGVSGSLANNFMAVFFIGLFLYAVEQAHVWIYAQHLEHKEEELLGQR
;
A
#
# COMPACT_ATOMS: atom_id res chain seq x y z
N MET A 1 -15.37 38.20 13.62
CA MET A 1 -14.06 37.65 14.03
C MET A 1 -14.18 36.39 14.91
N ILE A 2 -14.88 36.40 16.05
CA ILE A 2 -14.93 35.22 16.96
C ILE A 2 -15.49 33.94 16.29
N ARG A 3 -16.61 34.02 15.56
CA ARG A 3 -17.20 32.87 14.86
C ARG A 3 -16.29 32.28 13.77
N GLN A 4 -15.52 33.13 13.09
CA GLN A 4 -14.65 32.73 11.99
C GLN A 4 -13.41 31.97 12.50
N ASN A 5 -12.86 32.39 13.64
CA ASN A 5 -11.79 31.65 14.31
C ASN A 5 -12.26 30.29 14.85
N GLN A 6 -13.49 30.22 15.37
CA GLN A 6 -14.04 28.94 15.82
C GLN A 6 -14.30 27.97 14.65
N GLN A 7 -14.76 28.50 13.51
CA GLN A 7 -14.97 27.70 12.31
C GLN A 7 -13.65 27.18 11.72
N ASN A 8 -12.60 28.01 11.68
CA ASN A 8 -11.27 27.59 11.25
C ASN A 8 -10.67 26.51 12.19
N ALA A 9 -10.81 26.67 13.50
CA ALA A 9 -10.35 25.69 14.48
C ALA A 9 -11.10 24.35 14.38
N MET A 10 -12.40 24.37 14.08
CA MET A 10 -13.17 23.15 13.85
C MET A 10 -12.74 22.42 12.57
N THR A 11 -12.48 23.14 11.47
CA THR A 11 -12.02 22.56 10.21
C THR A 11 -10.61 21.95 10.33
N ALA A 12 -9.68 22.65 10.99
CA ALA A 12 -8.35 22.18 11.35
C ALA A 12 -8.40 20.85 12.14
N ARG A 13 -9.23 20.83 13.19
CA ARG A 13 -9.43 19.65 14.02
C ARG A 13 -10.05 18.49 13.25
N GLN A 14 -11.02 18.75 12.37
CA GLN A 14 -11.60 17.70 11.53
C GLN A 14 -10.54 17.09 10.61
N LYS A 15 -9.73 17.93 9.97
CA LYS A 15 -8.69 17.48 9.03
C LYS A 15 -7.59 16.65 9.70
N SER A 16 -7.17 17.03 10.90
CA SER A 16 -6.20 16.23 11.67
C SER A 16 -6.76 14.86 12.06
N LEU A 17 -8.05 14.76 12.40
CA LEU A 17 -8.72 13.48 12.67
C LEU A 17 -8.79 12.60 11.42
N ASP A 18 -9.13 13.18 10.27
CA ASP A 18 -9.21 12.47 8.99
C ASP A 18 -7.83 11.88 8.60
N ILE A 19 -6.76 12.64 8.78
CA ILE A 19 -5.38 12.18 8.51
C ILE A 19 -4.95 11.07 9.47
N GLN A 20 -5.31 11.18 10.75
CA GLN A 20 -5.04 10.11 11.71
C GLN A 20 -5.79 8.83 11.35
N ALA A 21 -7.02 8.93 10.85
CA ALA A 21 -7.79 7.78 10.37
C ALA A 21 -7.13 7.13 9.16
N VAL A 22 -6.67 7.92 8.18
CA VAL A 22 -5.94 7.42 7.00
C VAL A 22 -4.63 6.74 7.40
N SER A 23 -3.86 7.35 8.31
CA SER A 23 -2.61 6.79 8.85
C SER A 23 -2.84 5.42 9.51
N ARG A 24 -3.81 5.34 10.43
CA ARG A 24 -4.15 4.10 11.13
C ARG A 24 -4.59 2.99 10.18
N ARG A 25 -5.36 3.36 9.16
CA ARG A 25 -5.79 2.42 8.13
C ARG A 25 -4.60 1.89 7.33
N SER A 26 -3.70 2.75 6.85
CA SER A 26 -2.49 2.33 6.13
C SER A 26 -1.61 1.40 6.98
N LEU A 27 -1.42 1.71 8.27
CA LEU A 27 -0.72 0.82 9.20
C LEU A 27 -1.42 -0.53 9.39
N THR A 28 -2.75 -0.53 9.46
CA THR A 28 -3.53 -1.77 9.55
C THR A 28 -3.37 -2.61 8.30
N GLU A 29 -3.39 -1.99 7.12
CA GLU A 29 -3.14 -2.66 5.83
C GLU A 29 -1.71 -3.19 5.74
N ALA A 30 -0.71 -2.46 6.23
CA ALA A 30 0.68 -2.93 6.32
C ALA A 30 0.82 -4.14 7.26
N LEU A 31 0.15 -4.12 8.42
CA LEU A 31 0.13 -5.26 9.34
C LEU A 31 -0.53 -6.49 8.72
N LEU A 32 -1.67 -6.32 8.05
CA LEU A 32 -2.32 -7.40 7.31
C LEU A 32 -1.43 -7.94 6.19
N PHE A 33 -0.71 -7.07 5.48
CA PHE A 33 0.25 -7.49 4.47
C PHE A 33 1.40 -8.31 5.06
N ILE A 34 1.92 -7.93 6.22
CA ILE A 34 2.93 -8.70 6.93
C ILE A 34 2.39 -10.08 7.33
N LEU A 35 1.16 -10.16 7.85
CA LEU A 35 0.52 -11.44 8.18
C LEU A 35 0.40 -12.33 6.94
N VAL A 36 -0.10 -11.79 5.82
CA VAL A 36 -0.17 -12.52 4.54
C VAL A 36 1.21 -12.94 4.06
N SER A 37 2.24 -12.11 4.27
CA SER A 37 3.62 -12.44 3.91
C SER A 37 4.18 -13.58 4.76
N ILE A 38 3.81 -13.65 6.05
CA ILE A 38 4.19 -14.77 6.92
C ILE A 38 3.54 -16.07 6.42
N GLU A 39 2.24 -16.04 6.13
CA GLU A 39 1.54 -17.21 5.57
C GLU A 39 2.15 -17.64 4.22
N ALA A 40 2.44 -16.69 3.34
CA ALA A 40 3.09 -16.96 2.05
C ALA A 40 4.51 -17.52 2.22
N PHE A 41 5.24 -17.13 3.27
CA PHE A 41 6.55 -17.66 3.57
C PHE A 41 6.50 -19.13 4.02
N GLU A 42 5.55 -19.49 4.86
CA GLU A 42 5.33 -20.89 5.29
C GLU A 42 4.87 -21.76 4.10
N LEU A 43 4.01 -21.21 3.24
CA LEU A 43 3.51 -21.90 2.06
C LEU A 43 4.48 -21.91 0.86
N ARG A 44 5.67 -21.31 0.98
CA ARG A 44 6.62 -21.18 -0.15
C ARG A 44 7.12 -22.53 -0.70
N SER A 45 7.11 -23.57 0.12
CA SER A 45 7.50 -24.94 -0.23
C SER A 45 6.31 -25.78 -0.68
N PHE A 46 5.09 -25.25 -0.54
CA PHE A 46 3.88 -25.93 -0.94
C PHE A 46 3.57 -25.64 -2.40
N ASP A 47 3.51 -26.70 -3.21
CA ASP A 47 3.14 -26.59 -4.61
C ASP A 47 1.61 -26.51 -4.72
N LEU A 48 1.10 -25.28 -4.70
CA LEU A 48 -0.32 -24.99 -4.77
C LEU A 48 -0.95 -25.65 -6.01
N LEU A 49 -0.28 -25.59 -7.16
CA LEU A 49 -0.77 -26.17 -8.41
C LEU A 49 -0.83 -27.70 -8.33
N ALA A 50 0.16 -28.32 -7.69
CA ALA A 50 0.20 -29.76 -7.44
C ALA A 50 -0.93 -30.24 -6.49
N SER A 51 -1.40 -29.36 -5.60
CA SER A 51 -2.51 -29.64 -4.68
C SER A 51 -3.91 -29.44 -5.28
N VAL A 52 -4.02 -28.78 -6.45
CA VAL A 52 -5.30 -28.58 -7.15
C VAL A 52 -5.67 -29.84 -7.96
N SER A 53 -6.97 -30.17 -8.00
CA SER A 53 -7.50 -31.33 -8.71
C SER A 53 -7.21 -31.28 -10.22
N ALA A 54 -7.01 -32.45 -10.84
CA ALA A 54 -6.73 -32.60 -12.26
C ALA A 54 -7.65 -31.77 -13.19
N PRO A 55 -9.00 -31.75 -13.03
CA PRO A 55 -9.86 -30.97 -13.92
C PRO A 55 -9.67 -29.45 -13.80
N VAL A 56 -9.29 -28.95 -12.61
CA VAL A 56 -9.02 -27.51 -12.43
C VAL A 56 -7.61 -27.17 -12.94
N ARG A 57 -6.65 -28.10 -12.84
CA ARG A 57 -5.32 -27.95 -13.44
C ARG A 57 -5.37 -27.91 -14.97
N ASP A 58 -6.18 -28.77 -15.58
CA ASP A 58 -6.41 -28.77 -17.04
C ASP A 58 -7.11 -27.49 -17.51
N LEU A 59 -7.99 -26.91 -16.69
CA LEU A 59 -8.65 -25.63 -16.98
C LEU A 59 -7.71 -24.42 -16.84
N LEU A 60 -6.83 -24.42 -15.82
CA LEU A 60 -5.85 -23.35 -15.57
C LEU A 60 -4.71 -23.33 -16.60
N GLY A 61 -4.44 -24.46 -17.24
CA GLY A 61 -3.41 -24.58 -18.27
C GLY A 61 -1.98 -24.47 -17.72
N TYR A 62 -1.03 -24.14 -18.60
CA TYR A 62 0.37 -24.06 -18.21
C TYR A 62 0.62 -22.85 -17.31
N PRO A 63 1.31 -23.02 -16.17
CA PRO A 63 1.58 -21.91 -15.26
C PRO A 63 2.38 -20.81 -15.97
N PRO A 64 2.05 -19.52 -15.72
CA PRO A 64 2.77 -18.43 -16.35
C PRO A 64 4.25 -18.44 -15.92
N PRO A 65 5.19 -18.17 -16.85
CA PRO A 65 6.60 -18.04 -16.51
C PRO A 65 6.84 -16.97 -15.42
N ALA A 66 7.68 -17.30 -14.44
CA ALA A 66 7.99 -16.43 -13.30
C ALA A 66 8.44 -15.01 -13.72
N TYR A 67 9.19 -14.89 -14.81
CA TYR A 67 9.68 -13.61 -15.30
C TYR A 67 8.55 -12.64 -15.71
N LEU A 68 7.41 -13.14 -16.20
CA LEU A 68 6.25 -12.31 -16.55
C LEU A 68 5.62 -11.72 -15.29
N VAL A 69 5.53 -12.50 -14.21
CA VAL A 69 5.06 -12.03 -12.90
C VAL A 69 5.99 -10.95 -12.36
N SER A 70 7.31 -11.15 -12.49
CA SER A 70 8.31 -10.15 -12.08
C SER A 70 8.23 -8.85 -12.88
N ILE A 71 8.00 -8.93 -14.19
CA ILE A 71 7.77 -7.73 -15.02
C ILE A 71 6.50 -7.00 -14.56
N ALA A 72 5.41 -7.72 -14.33
CA ALA A 72 4.16 -7.13 -13.85
C ALA A 72 4.34 -6.46 -12.48
N LEU A 73 5.10 -7.09 -11.57
CA LEU A 73 5.44 -6.54 -10.26
C LEU A 73 6.27 -5.25 -10.39
N ALA A 74 7.26 -5.23 -11.29
CA ALA A 74 8.07 -4.05 -11.54
C ALA A 74 7.22 -2.90 -12.09
N VAL A 75 6.41 -3.15 -13.13
CA VAL A 75 5.50 -2.15 -13.71
C VAL A 75 4.54 -1.59 -12.67
N TYR A 76 3.97 -2.45 -11.84
CA TYR A 76 3.13 -2.03 -10.72
C TYR A 76 3.90 -1.14 -9.73
N CYS A 77 5.08 -1.57 -9.30
CA CYS A 77 5.91 -0.82 -8.36
C CYS A 77 6.21 0.58 -8.89
N PHE A 78 6.65 0.71 -10.14
CA PHE A 78 6.92 2.01 -10.75
C PHE A 78 5.67 2.88 -10.88
N SER A 79 4.53 2.28 -11.24
CA SER A 79 3.26 3.01 -11.36
C SER A 79 2.81 3.56 -10.01
N ALA A 80 2.78 2.70 -8.98
CA ALA A 80 2.41 3.08 -7.62
C ALA A 80 3.36 4.13 -7.04
N LEU A 81 4.67 3.96 -7.25
CA LEU A 81 5.67 4.91 -6.80
C LEU A 81 5.51 6.27 -7.47
N THR A 82 5.29 6.31 -8.78
CA THR A 82 5.13 7.57 -9.52
C THR A 82 3.88 8.32 -9.08
N ILE A 83 2.77 7.60 -8.85
CA ILE A 83 1.54 8.16 -8.30
C ILE A 83 1.78 8.71 -6.89
N ALA A 84 2.43 7.96 -6.01
CA ALA A 84 2.71 8.38 -4.65
C ALA A 84 3.62 9.63 -4.61
N LEU A 85 4.70 9.64 -5.40
CA LEU A 85 5.60 10.78 -5.50
C LEU A 85 4.92 12.02 -6.10
N THR A 86 4.04 11.82 -7.09
CA THR A 86 3.28 12.93 -7.68
C THR A 86 2.29 13.53 -6.67
N GLN A 87 1.61 12.69 -5.87
CA GLN A 87 0.74 13.17 -4.81
C GLN A 87 1.52 13.92 -3.73
N LEU A 88 2.70 13.42 -3.38
CA LEU A 88 3.60 14.06 -2.45
C LEU A 88 4.07 15.43 -2.97
N ALA A 89 4.52 15.50 -4.23
CA ALA A 89 4.99 16.74 -4.84
C ALA A 89 3.90 17.82 -4.94
N ASN A 90 2.64 17.41 -5.15
CA ASN A 90 1.51 18.31 -5.25
C ASN A 90 0.88 18.70 -3.89
N ASN A 91 1.42 18.19 -2.76
CA ASN A 91 0.77 18.30 -1.45
C ASN A 91 -0.70 17.88 -1.50
N ALA A 92 -1.00 16.85 -2.30
CA ALA A 92 -2.34 16.32 -2.40
C ALA A 92 -2.75 15.68 -1.07
N GLU A 93 -4.03 15.84 -0.71
CA GLU A 93 -4.57 15.23 0.49
C GLU A 93 -4.45 13.70 0.40
N PRO A 94 -3.94 13.01 1.44
CA PRO A 94 -3.85 11.56 1.46
C PRO A 94 -5.27 10.97 1.38
N THR A 95 -5.66 10.50 0.20
CA THR A 95 -6.96 9.88 0.04
C THR A 95 -6.85 8.38 0.38
N PRO A 96 -7.83 7.82 1.10
CA PRO A 96 -7.90 6.38 1.33
C PRO A 96 -8.37 5.70 0.05
N HIS A 97 -7.52 5.64 -0.96
CA HIS A 97 -7.87 5.05 -2.24
C HIS A 97 -7.18 3.71 -2.45
N TRP A 98 -8.01 2.71 -2.75
CA TRP A 98 -7.70 1.38 -3.29
C TRP A 98 -7.15 0.37 -2.29
N SER A 99 -7.63 -0.87 -2.46
CA SER A 99 -7.18 -2.07 -1.74
C SER A 99 -5.75 -2.42 -2.19
N HIS A 100 -4.78 -1.56 -1.85
CA HIS A 100 -3.38 -1.79 -2.12
C HIS A 100 -2.89 -3.08 -1.46
N LEU A 101 -3.46 -3.43 -0.31
CA LEU A 101 -3.28 -4.73 0.34
C LEU A 101 -3.56 -5.89 -0.61
N GLY A 102 -4.75 -5.92 -1.22
CA GLY A 102 -5.17 -7.02 -2.11
C GLY A 102 -4.33 -7.10 -3.37
N TYR A 103 -4.01 -5.96 -3.98
CA TYR A 103 -3.19 -5.94 -5.19
C TYR A 103 -1.74 -6.38 -4.91
N ARG A 104 -1.15 -5.92 -3.80
CA ARG A 104 0.22 -6.32 -3.38
C ARG A 104 0.27 -7.80 -3.03
N SER A 105 -0.72 -8.32 -2.31
CA SER A 105 -0.76 -9.73 -1.92
C SER A 105 -1.04 -10.69 -3.07
N MET A 106 -1.75 -10.24 -4.12
CA MET A 106 -2.04 -11.06 -5.30
C MET A 106 -0.77 -11.59 -5.99
N PHE A 107 0.35 -10.84 -5.93
CA PHE A 107 1.62 -11.29 -6.47
C PHE A 107 2.15 -12.55 -5.78
N TYR A 108 1.88 -12.76 -4.49
CA TYR A 108 2.21 -14.02 -3.81
C TYR A 108 1.45 -15.20 -4.44
N VAL A 109 0.18 -15.00 -4.79
CA VAL A 109 -0.64 -16.02 -5.45
C VAL A 109 -0.09 -16.32 -6.85
N PHE A 110 0.24 -15.30 -7.65
CA PHE A 110 0.82 -15.51 -8.98
C PHE A 110 2.18 -16.23 -8.94
N TYR A 111 3.03 -15.90 -7.98
CA TYR A 111 4.28 -16.64 -7.79
C TYR A 111 4.06 -18.05 -7.25
N GLY A 112 3.03 -18.27 -6.44
CA GLY A 112 2.63 -19.60 -5.97
C GLY A 112 2.13 -20.50 -7.10
N VAL A 113 1.27 -19.98 -7.99
CA VAL A 113 0.78 -20.68 -9.18
C VAL A 113 1.92 -20.98 -10.17
N SER A 114 2.90 -20.09 -10.29
CA SER A 114 4.10 -20.34 -11.13
C SER A 114 5.16 -21.24 -10.49
N GLY A 115 4.95 -21.72 -9.26
CA GLY A 115 5.91 -22.56 -8.54
C GLY A 115 7.23 -21.85 -8.21
N SER A 116 7.27 -20.52 -8.26
CA SER A 116 8.50 -19.73 -8.10
C SER A 116 8.46 -18.78 -6.91
N LEU A 117 7.51 -18.99 -6.00
CA LEU A 117 7.33 -18.22 -4.77
C LEU A 117 8.58 -18.22 -3.89
N ALA A 118 9.24 -19.35 -3.70
CA ALA A 118 10.45 -19.43 -2.87
C ALA A 118 11.58 -18.49 -3.35
N ASN A 119 11.73 -18.32 -4.67
CA ASN A 119 12.78 -17.49 -5.26
C ASN A 119 12.41 -16.01 -5.32
N ASN A 120 11.12 -15.68 -5.38
CA ASN A 120 10.62 -14.31 -5.61
C ASN A 120 9.92 -13.70 -4.38
N PHE A 121 9.76 -14.46 -3.29
CA PHE A 121 9.12 -14.01 -2.06
C PHE A 121 9.70 -12.68 -1.56
N MET A 122 11.03 -12.59 -1.49
CA MET A 122 11.73 -11.40 -0.98
C MET A 122 11.43 -10.17 -1.83
N ALA A 123 11.25 -10.33 -3.15
CA ALA A 123 10.95 -9.22 -4.04
C ALA A 123 9.57 -8.62 -3.74
N VAL A 124 8.53 -9.47 -3.63
CA VAL A 124 7.18 -9.01 -3.28
C VAL A 124 7.15 -8.38 -1.89
N PHE A 125 7.82 -9.01 -0.93
CA PHE A 125 7.87 -8.53 0.45
C PHE A 125 8.50 -7.14 0.55
N PHE A 126 9.71 -6.95 0.00
CA PHE A 126 10.40 -5.67 0.07
C PHE A 126 9.71 -4.57 -0.74
N ILE A 127 9.17 -4.90 -1.92
CA ILE A 127 8.40 -3.93 -2.71
C ILE A 127 7.13 -3.51 -1.96
N GLY A 128 6.40 -4.46 -1.36
CA GLY A 128 5.22 -4.16 -0.56
C GLY A 128 5.55 -3.27 0.64
N LEU A 129 6.59 -3.61 1.39
CA LEU A 129 7.04 -2.83 2.55
C LEU A 129 7.49 -1.42 2.14
N PHE A 130 8.26 -1.31 1.05
CA PHE A 130 8.71 -0.04 0.51
C PHE A 130 7.54 0.86 0.12
N LEU A 131 6.52 0.33 -0.58
CA LEU A 131 5.34 1.12 -0.95
C LEU A 131 4.54 1.59 0.27
N TYR A 132 4.37 0.75 1.30
CA TYR A 132 3.74 1.18 2.56
C TYR A 132 4.57 2.25 3.28
N ALA A 133 5.91 2.15 3.25
CA ALA A 133 6.77 3.18 3.83
C ALA A 133 6.62 4.53 3.12
N VAL A 134 6.49 4.53 1.79
CA VAL A 134 6.24 5.74 1.00
C VAL A 134 4.86 6.33 1.32
N GLU A 135 3.82 5.51 1.43
CA GLU A 135 2.48 5.97 1.84
C GLU A 135 2.50 6.61 3.23
N GLN A 136 3.18 5.96 4.19
CA GLN A 136 3.30 6.49 5.54
C GLN A 136 4.10 7.81 5.57
N ALA A 137 5.14 7.92 4.76
CA ALA A 137 5.91 9.15 4.60
C ALA A 137 5.04 10.28 4.02
N HIS A 138 4.20 9.99 3.02
CA HIS A 138 3.29 10.98 2.43
C HIS A 138 2.28 11.50 3.47
N VAL A 139 1.68 10.61 4.26
CA VAL A 139 0.78 11.01 5.36
C VAL A 139 1.49 11.87 6.39
N TRP A 140 2.72 11.51 6.77
CA TRP A 140 3.49 12.26 7.76
C TRP A 140 3.89 13.65 7.27
N ILE A 141 4.41 13.76 6.04
CA ILE A 141 4.80 15.04 5.43
C ILE A 141 3.57 15.94 5.29
N TYR A 142 2.42 15.38 4.88
CA TYR A 142 1.18 16.15 4.78
C TYR A 142 0.69 16.67 6.13
N ALA A 143 0.80 15.86 7.19
CA ALA A 143 0.45 16.27 8.55
C ALA A 143 1.32 17.46 9.02
N GLN A 144 2.64 17.41 8.79
CA GLN A 144 3.55 18.53 9.13
C GLN A 144 3.20 19.80 8.36
N HIS A 145 2.83 19.68 7.08
CA HIS A 145 2.40 20.85 6.29
C HIS A 145 1.12 21.50 6.80
N LEU A 146 0.24 20.76 7.46
CA LEU A 146 -0.96 21.32 8.07
C LEU A 146 -0.66 22.06 9.36
N GLU A 147 0.19 21.49 10.21
CA GLU A 147 0.62 22.12 11.47
C GLU A 147 1.27 23.48 11.19
N HIS A 148 2.19 23.56 10.22
CA HIS A 148 2.80 24.83 9.84
C HIS A 148 1.82 25.86 9.28
N LYS A 149 0.83 25.44 8.48
CA LYS A 149 -0.22 26.35 7.98
C LYS A 149 -1.11 26.88 9.11
N GLU A 150 -1.37 26.07 10.13
CA GLU A 150 -2.12 26.51 11.31
C GLU A 150 -1.33 27.54 12.11
N GLU A 151 -0.02 27.35 12.31
CA GLU A 151 0.85 28.30 12.99
C GLU A 151 0.95 29.66 12.27
N GLU A 152 1.08 29.66 10.94
CA GLU A 152 1.10 30.91 10.15
C GLU A 152 -0.21 31.71 10.28
N LEU A 153 -1.36 31.02 10.28
CA LEU A 153 -2.67 31.66 10.43
C LEU A 153 -2.90 32.20 11.85
N LEU A 154 -2.30 31.58 12.86
CA LEU A 154 -2.40 32.02 14.26
C LEU A 154 -1.36 33.09 14.63
N GLY A 155 -0.19 33.09 13.97
CA GLY A 155 0.91 34.02 14.16
C GLY A 155 0.74 35.38 13.45
N GLN A 156 -0.17 35.49 12.47
CA GLN A 156 -0.56 36.77 11.85
C GLN A 156 -1.50 37.64 12.73
N ARG A 157 -1.42 37.51 14.06
CA ARG A 157 -2.17 38.34 15.02
C ARG A 157 -1.40 39.59 15.43
#